data_AF-A0A1F7I5K4-F1
#
_entry.id   AF-A0A1F7I5K4-F1
#
_cell.length_a   1.000
_cell.length_b   1.000
_cell.length_c   1.000
_cell.angle_alpha   90.00
_cell.angle_beta   90.00
_cell.angle_gamma   90.00
#
_symmetry.space_group_name_H-M   'P 1'
#
loop_
_entity.id
_entity.type
_entity.pdbx_description
1 polymer ?
#
loop_
_entity_poly.entity_id
_entity_poly.type
_entity_poly.pdbx_seq_one_letter_code
_entity_poly.pdbx_strand_id
1 'polypeptide(L)'
;MAEEISEDKKKKKKKLVVAFTSLQKNLQRACGTFKNAKEWEKFIKEKLDPILKEFEDEIPHSLSEKLKKAAKLDSDTSAGLSKACKLLRSQLGKAIVAMSPVGILAILTKAIFLGGVVLVGAAIIYLRTSTVDIVIKNNGCDSIQPPPKLPFKLPGISIPSEVITDGGQATATMPGITARVNTDATGNVRVTILGISANFIIPPGTNVSFDGTDISGKDLEFNLKDLPQHELIISCR
;
A
#
# COMPACT_ATOMS: atom_id res chain seq x y z
N MET A 1 -4.60 -8.10 -40.67
CA MET A 1 -4.13 -6.74 -40.32
C MET A 1 -4.56 -6.25 -38.92
N ALA A 2 -5.51 -6.88 -38.22
CA ALA A 2 -5.89 -6.47 -36.86
C ALA A 2 -4.95 -6.98 -35.74
N GLU A 3 -4.08 -7.95 -36.04
CA GLU A 3 -3.27 -8.65 -35.01
C GLU A 3 -1.91 -7.97 -34.72
N GLU A 4 -1.28 -7.34 -35.72
CA GLU A 4 0.03 -6.67 -35.57
C GLU A 4 -0.03 -5.41 -34.69
N ILE A 5 -1.15 -4.68 -34.70
CA ILE A 5 -1.34 -3.47 -33.88
C ILE A 5 -1.29 -3.82 -32.37
N SER A 6 -1.58 -5.07 -32.00
CA SER A 6 -1.63 -5.48 -30.59
C SER A 6 -0.25 -5.74 -29.98
N GLU A 7 0.69 -6.29 -30.75
CA GLU A 7 2.00 -6.70 -30.23
C GLU A 7 2.95 -5.51 -30.06
N ASP A 8 2.93 -4.56 -30.98
CA ASP A 8 3.78 -3.38 -30.89
C ASP A 8 3.35 -2.44 -29.75
N LYS A 9 2.04 -2.29 -29.52
CA LYS A 9 1.52 -1.57 -28.34
C LYS A 9 1.93 -2.25 -27.03
N LYS A 10 1.86 -3.58 -26.97
CA LYS A 10 2.35 -4.34 -25.80
C LYS A 10 3.85 -4.09 -25.60
N LYS A 11 4.68 -4.18 -26.64
CA LYS A 11 6.13 -3.91 -26.56
C LYS A 11 6.42 -2.48 -26.09
N LYS A 12 5.72 -1.47 -26.61
CA LYS A 12 5.86 -0.07 -26.17
C LYS A 12 5.49 0.10 -24.70
N LYS A 13 4.36 -0.47 -24.24
CA LYS A 13 3.98 -0.46 -22.82
C LYS A 13 5.01 -1.13 -21.92
N LYS A 14 5.60 -2.25 -22.35
CA LYS A 14 6.70 -2.90 -21.62
C LYS A 14 7.91 -1.97 -21.49
N LYS A 15 8.31 -1.32 -22.58
CA LYS A 15 9.42 -0.34 -22.57
C LYS A 15 9.13 0.84 -21.64
N LEU A 16 7.92 1.37 -21.66
CA LEU A 16 7.48 2.43 -20.75
C LEU A 16 7.56 2.00 -19.28
N VAL A 17 7.07 0.81 -18.93
CA VAL A 17 7.17 0.26 -17.56
C VAL A 17 8.63 0.13 -17.13
N VAL A 18 9.51 -0.34 -18.01
CA VAL A 18 10.97 -0.43 -17.74
C VAL A 18 11.56 0.96 -17.54
N ALA A 19 11.21 1.94 -18.37
CA ALA A 19 11.68 3.32 -18.27
C ALA A 19 11.24 3.98 -16.95
N PHE A 20 9.97 3.85 -16.57
CA PHE A 20 9.46 4.35 -15.29
C PHE A 20 10.08 3.65 -14.09
N THR A 21 10.33 2.33 -14.18
CA THR A 21 11.02 1.58 -13.13
C THR A 21 12.47 2.07 -12.97
N SER A 22 13.16 2.31 -14.08
CA SER A 22 14.52 2.87 -14.09
C SER A 22 14.54 4.28 -13.47
N LEU A 23 13.59 5.13 -13.87
CA LEU A 23 13.41 6.47 -13.30
C LEU A 23 13.14 6.41 -11.80
N GLN A 24 12.26 5.53 -11.34
CA GLN A 24 11.94 5.38 -9.91
C GLN A 24 13.18 5.00 -9.09
N LYS A 25 14.05 4.11 -9.61
CA LYS A 25 15.31 3.74 -8.96
C LYS A 25 16.29 4.90 -8.91
N ASN A 26 16.44 5.65 -10.00
CA ASN A 26 17.31 6.82 -10.05
C ASN A 26 16.82 7.91 -9.08
N LEU A 27 15.50 8.14 -9.05
CA LEU A 27 14.85 9.07 -8.13
C LEU A 27 15.11 8.63 -6.69
N GLN A 28 14.94 7.34 -6.36
CA GLN A 28 15.22 6.82 -5.01
C GLN A 28 16.66 7.10 -4.55
N ARG A 29 17.65 7.02 -5.45
CA ARG A 29 19.05 7.28 -5.12
C ARG A 29 19.36 8.78 -4.99
N ALA A 30 18.72 9.60 -5.81
CA ALA A 30 18.95 11.05 -5.83
C ALA A 30 18.13 11.81 -4.78
N CYS A 31 17.04 11.23 -4.29
CA CYS A 31 16.24 11.84 -3.23
C CYS A 31 17.05 12.01 -1.95
N GLY A 32 17.10 13.23 -1.44
CA GLY A 32 17.94 13.62 -0.29
C GLY A 32 19.35 14.06 -0.67
N THR A 33 19.77 13.89 -1.94
CA THR A 33 21.07 14.40 -2.42
C THR A 33 20.95 15.73 -3.14
N PHE A 34 19.74 16.14 -3.55
CA PHE A 34 19.48 17.43 -4.19
C PHE A 34 19.73 18.58 -3.22
N LYS A 35 20.65 19.47 -3.58
CA LYS A 35 21.02 20.62 -2.74
C LYS A 35 20.11 21.83 -2.95
N ASN A 36 19.49 21.93 -4.12
CA ASN A 36 18.68 23.08 -4.53
C ASN A 36 17.71 22.72 -5.66
N ALA A 37 16.79 23.65 -5.97
CA ALA A 37 15.81 23.51 -7.03
C ALA A 37 16.43 23.26 -8.42
N LYS A 38 17.60 23.86 -8.72
CA LYS A 38 18.26 23.70 -10.03
C LYS A 38 18.70 22.26 -10.28
N GLU A 39 19.25 21.58 -9.26
CA GLU A 39 19.63 20.16 -9.38
C GLU A 39 18.41 19.26 -9.59
N TRP A 40 17.30 19.57 -8.92
CA TRP A 40 16.03 18.86 -9.12
C TRP A 40 15.47 19.07 -10.53
N GLU A 41 15.38 20.32 -10.99
CA GLU A 41 14.91 20.63 -12.34
C GLU A 41 15.78 19.96 -13.42
N LYS A 42 17.10 19.95 -13.22
CA LYS A 42 18.03 19.23 -14.09
C LYS A 42 17.70 17.74 -14.14
N PHE A 43 17.46 17.12 -12.99
CA PHE A 43 17.06 15.71 -12.92
C PHE A 43 15.75 15.45 -13.68
N ILE A 44 14.73 16.30 -13.50
CA ILE A 44 13.45 16.17 -14.20
C ILE A 44 13.64 16.28 -15.72
N LYS A 45 14.36 17.30 -16.19
CA LYS A 45 14.64 17.52 -17.62
C LYS A 45 15.45 16.39 -18.25
N GLU A 46 16.40 15.84 -17.52
CA GLU A 46 17.28 14.78 -18.05
C GLU A 46 16.68 13.38 -17.97
N LYS A 47 15.77 13.13 -17.01
CA LYS A 47 15.31 11.76 -16.69
C LYS A 47 13.81 11.56 -16.87
N LEU A 48 12.96 12.53 -16.57
CA LEU A 48 11.51 12.39 -16.67
C LEU A 48 10.99 12.85 -18.04
N ASP A 49 11.34 14.07 -18.45
CA ASP A 49 10.83 14.69 -19.69
C ASP A 49 11.09 13.84 -20.94
N PRO A 50 12.26 13.20 -21.13
CA PRO A 50 12.50 12.36 -22.30
C PRO A 50 11.56 11.16 -22.35
N ILE A 51 11.23 10.57 -21.21
CA ILE A 51 10.31 9.42 -21.14
C ILE A 51 8.88 9.88 -21.45
N LEU A 52 8.45 11.01 -20.88
CA LEU A 52 7.11 11.54 -21.16
C LEU A 52 6.94 11.88 -22.65
N LYS A 53 8.00 12.38 -23.30
CA LYS A 53 8.01 12.70 -24.73
C LYS A 53 8.07 11.44 -25.60
N GLU A 54 8.92 10.47 -25.27
CA GLU A 54 9.07 9.23 -26.05
C GLU A 54 7.79 8.38 -26.05
N PHE A 55 7.04 8.40 -24.95
CA PHE A 55 5.85 7.56 -24.75
C PHE A 55 4.55 8.37 -24.63
N GLU A 56 4.49 9.57 -25.21
CA GLU A 56 3.34 10.48 -25.11
C GLU A 56 2.01 9.80 -25.51
N ASP A 57 2.01 9.03 -26.60
CA ASP A 57 0.83 8.33 -27.11
C ASP A 57 0.36 7.15 -26.23
N GLU A 58 1.25 6.61 -25.39
CA GLU A 58 0.97 5.42 -24.57
C GLU A 58 0.66 5.77 -23.12
N ILE A 59 0.99 6.98 -22.69
CA ILE A 59 0.74 7.48 -21.34
C ILE A 59 -0.63 8.17 -21.33
N PRO A 60 -1.58 7.74 -20.47
CA PRO A 60 -2.83 8.48 -20.31
C PRO A 60 -2.56 9.94 -19.94
N HIS A 61 -3.24 10.89 -20.59
CA HIS A 61 -3.05 12.32 -20.33
C HIS A 61 -3.17 12.66 -18.83
N SER A 62 -4.12 12.05 -18.14
CA SER A 62 -4.32 12.20 -16.69
C SER A 62 -3.12 11.76 -15.85
N LEU A 63 -2.35 10.77 -16.30
CA LEU A 63 -1.14 10.30 -15.65
C LEU A 63 0.04 11.23 -15.94
N SER A 64 0.21 11.66 -17.19
CA SER A 64 1.24 12.62 -17.58
C SER A 64 1.13 13.91 -16.75
N GLU A 65 -0.08 14.45 -16.62
CA GLU A 65 -0.35 15.63 -15.80
C GLU A 65 -0.05 15.41 -14.31
N LYS A 66 -0.41 14.25 -13.75
CA LYS A 66 -0.09 13.90 -12.35
C LYS A 66 1.42 13.82 -12.13
N LEU A 67 2.17 13.27 -13.07
CA LEU A 67 3.63 13.17 -12.99
C LEU A 67 4.28 14.56 -13.10
N LYS A 68 3.86 15.38 -14.07
CA LYS A 68 4.33 16.77 -14.22
C LYS A 68 4.02 17.61 -12.98
N LYS A 69 2.81 17.49 -12.42
CA LYS A 69 2.42 18.19 -11.20
C LYS A 69 3.24 17.74 -9.99
N ALA A 70 3.48 16.43 -9.85
CA ALA A 70 4.32 15.91 -8.77
C ALA A 70 5.81 16.27 -8.93
N ALA A 71 6.26 16.57 -10.15
CA ALA A 71 7.61 17.03 -10.44
C ALA A 71 7.82 18.54 -10.17
N LYS A 72 6.74 19.34 -10.07
CA LYS A 72 6.84 20.76 -9.71
C LYS A 72 7.20 20.92 -8.24
N LEU A 73 8.12 21.85 -7.96
CA LEU A 73 8.45 22.25 -6.59
C LEU A 73 7.46 23.29 -6.09
N ASP A 74 6.89 23.03 -4.92
CA ASP A 74 6.08 24.02 -4.19
C ASP A 74 6.97 25.08 -3.50
N SER A 75 8.22 24.72 -3.18
CA SER A 75 9.22 25.63 -2.62
C SER A 75 10.64 25.12 -2.89
N ASP A 76 11.61 26.03 -2.96
CA ASP A 76 13.03 25.72 -3.20
C ASP A 76 13.77 25.23 -1.93
N THR A 77 13.02 24.89 -0.89
CA THR A 77 13.57 24.41 0.38
C THR A 77 13.88 22.91 0.33
N SER A 78 14.74 22.43 1.23
CA SER A 78 15.00 20.99 1.41
C SER A 78 13.72 20.20 1.71
N ALA A 79 12.78 20.80 2.46
CA ALA A 79 11.46 20.23 2.71
C ALA A 79 10.62 20.14 1.43
N GLY A 80 10.64 21.19 0.59
CA GLY A 80 9.99 21.20 -0.72
C GLY A 80 10.53 20.12 -1.66
N LEU A 81 11.85 19.97 -1.73
CA LEU A 81 12.54 18.93 -2.50
C LEU A 81 12.17 17.52 -2.02
N SER A 82 12.17 17.29 -0.70
CA SER A 82 11.78 16.01 -0.11
C SER A 82 10.31 15.67 -0.40
N LYS A 83 9.42 16.65 -0.29
CA LYS A 83 8.00 16.51 -0.62
C LYS A 83 7.79 16.17 -2.11
N ALA A 84 8.42 16.91 -3.02
CA ALA A 84 8.33 16.66 -4.46
C ALA A 84 8.88 15.28 -4.83
N CYS A 85 10.04 14.90 -4.28
CA CYS A 85 10.57 13.55 -4.41
C CYS A 85 9.55 12.48 -3.97
N LYS A 86 8.97 12.61 -2.77
CA LYS A 86 8.03 11.63 -2.21
C LYS A 86 6.77 11.51 -3.07
N LEU A 87 6.23 12.65 -3.52
CA LEU A 87 5.06 12.71 -4.39
C LEU A 87 5.34 12.06 -5.74
N LEU A 88 6.43 12.45 -6.41
CA LEU A 88 6.78 11.91 -7.72
C LEU A 88 7.04 10.41 -7.66
N ARG A 89 7.75 9.94 -6.64
CA ARG A 89 7.97 8.50 -6.39
C ARG A 89 6.67 7.74 -6.20
N SER A 90 5.73 8.31 -5.46
CA SER A 90 4.41 7.71 -5.22
C SER A 90 3.61 7.59 -6.53
N GLN A 91 3.57 8.66 -7.34
CA GLN A 91 2.86 8.65 -8.61
C GLN A 91 3.50 7.69 -9.63
N LEU A 92 4.83 7.65 -9.72
CA LEU A 92 5.55 6.68 -10.55
C LEU A 92 5.26 5.23 -10.12
N GLY A 93 5.23 4.95 -8.82
CA GLY A 93 4.88 3.62 -8.32
C GLY A 93 3.48 3.18 -8.74
N LYS A 94 2.49 4.07 -8.59
CA LYS A 94 1.11 3.82 -9.03
C LYS A 94 1.03 3.60 -10.55
N ALA A 95 1.78 4.40 -11.32
CA ALA A 95 1.87 4.29 -12.77
C ALA A 95 2.40 2.93 -13.22
N ILE A 96 3.51 2.49 -12.62
CA ILE A 96 4.14 1.21 -12.93
C ILE A 96 3.18 0.04 -12.64
N VAL A 97 2.49 0.08 -11.49
CA VAL A 97 1.52 -0.97 -11.12
C VAL A 97 0.33 -0.99 -12.09
N ALA A 98 -0.24 0.17 -12.42
CA ALA A 98 -1.39 0.27 -13.31
C ALA A 98 -1.09 -0.19 -14.75
N MET A 99 0.16 -0.07 -15.20
CA MET A 99 0.57 -0.39 -16.57
C MET A 99 1.28 -1.74 -16.71
N SER A 100 1.69 -2.36 -15.61
CA SER A 100 2.33 -3.68 -15.65
C SER A 100 1.27 -4.75 -15.90
N PRO A 101 1.34 -5.52 -16.99
CA PRO A 101 0.55 -6.73 -17.09
C PRO A 101 1.02 -7.67 -15.97
N VAL A 102 0.06 -8.34 -15.33
CA VAL A 102 0.17 -9.13 -14.08
C VAL A 102 1.39 -10.09 -14.06
N GLY A 103 1.98 -10.43 -15.20
CA GLY A 103 3.18 -11.28 -15.32
C GLY A 103 4.58 -10.63 -15.41
N ILE A 104 4.74 -9.30 -15.53
CA ILE A 104 6.09 -8.69 -15.75
C ILE A 104 6.88 -8.43 -14.45
N LEU A 105 6.24 -8.51 -13.29
CA LEU A 105 6.96 -8.42 -12.01
C LEU A 105 8.03 -9.52 -11.84
N ALA A 106 7.94 -10.63 -12.59
CA ALA A 106 8.89 -11.74 -12.51
C ALA A 106 10.23 -11.50 -13.24
N ILE A 107 10.29 -10.66 -14.28
CA ILE A 107 11.46 -10.56 -15.19
C ILE A 107 12.55 -9.62 -14.66
N LEU A 108 12.25 -8.76 -13.70
CA LEU A 108 13.21 -7.77 -13.20
C LEU A 108 14.30 -8.35 -12.29
N THR A 109 14.27 -9.64 -11.97
CA THR A 109 15.16 -10.32 -11.01
C THR A 109 16.57 -10.63 -11.54
N LYS A 110 16.84 -10.56 -12.85
CA LYS A 110 18.12 -11.06 -13.41
C LYS A 110 19.29 -10.06 -13.49
N ALA A 111 19.09 -8.77 -13.19
CA ALA A 111 20.20 -7.78 -13.18
C ALA A 111 20.62 -7.34 -11.76
N ILE A 112 20.27 -8.14 -10.74
CA ILE A 112 20.68 -7.92 -9.34
C ILE A 112 21.45 -9.16 -8.88
N PHE A 113 22.65 -9.35 -9.40
CA PHE A 113 23.65 -10.23 -8.79
C PHE A 113 25.00 -9.52 -8.86
N LEU A 114 25.25 -8.69 -7.83
CA LEU A 114 26.53 -8.39 -7.18
C LEU A 114 26.28 -7.21 -6.23
N GLY A 115 25.63 -7.49 -5.09
CA GLY A 115 25.43 -6.51 -4.02
C GLY A 115 23.98 -6.36 -3.55
N GLY A 116 23.49 -7.38 -2.82
CA GLY A 116 22.54 -7.22 -1.72
C GLY A 116 21.08 -6.82 -2.02
N VAL A 117 20.19 -7.83 -1.98
CA VAL A 117 18.85 -7.78 -1.35
C VAL A 117 17.72 -6.99 -2.07
N VAL A 118 16.88 -7.77 -2.75
CA VAL A 118 15.39 -7.80 -2.69
C VAL A 118 14.58 -6.95 -3.68
N LEU A 119 14.14 -7.62 -4.75
CA LEU A 119 13.02 -7.26 -5.61
C LEU A 119 11.67 -7.80 -5.08
N VAL A 120 11.35 -7.49 -3.82
CA VAL A 120 9.98 -7.62 -3.25
C VAL A 120 9.46 -6.23 -2.83
N GLY A 121 10.15 -5.16 -3.23
CA GLY A 121 9.97 -3.83 -2.63
C GLY A 121 8.68 -3.09 -2.98
N ALA A 122 8.08 -3.23 -4.17
CA ALA A 122 7.00 -2.30 -4.56
C ALA A 122 5.69 -2.51 -3.76
N ALA A 123 5.27 -3.75 -3.56
CA ALA A 123 4.13 -4.07 -2.70
C ALA A 123 4.46 -3.86 -1.21
N ILE A 124 5.66 -4.27 -0.78
CA ILE A 124 6.12 -4.13 0.61
C ILE A 124 6.24 -2.66 1.03
N ILE A 125 6.71 -1.78 0.14
CA ILE A 125 6.84 -0.34 0.42
C ILE A 125 5.46 0.34 0.48
N TYR A 126 4.50 -0.04 -0.37
CA TYR A 126 3.14 0.47 -0.25
C TYR A 126 2.50 0.04 1.08
N LEU A 127 2.57 -1.25 1.41
CA LEU A 127 2.02 -1.79 2.67
C LEU A 127 2.67 -1.17 3.91
N ARG A 128 3.96 -0.77 3.86
CA ARG A 128 4.64 -0.09 4.98
C ARG A 128 4.36 1.42 5.08
N THR A 129 3.89 2.07 4.02
CA THR A 129 3.68 3.54 4.00
C THR A 129 2.22 3.95 4.16
N SER A 130 1.29 3.00 4.06
CA SER A 130 -0.13 3.18 4.33
C SER A 130 -0.56 2.16 5.37
N THR A 131 0.09 2.13 6.53
CA THR A 131 -0.41 1.38 7.68
C THR A 131 -1.36 2.26 8.49
N VAL A 132 -2.36 1.62 9.08
CA VAL A 132 -3.29 2.23 10.03
C VAL A 132 -3.28 1.41 11.31
N ASP A 133 -3.60 2.08 12.41
CA ASP A 133 -3.65 1.44 13.72
C ASP A 133 -5.09 1.06 14.04
N ILE A 134 -5.28 -0.16 14.54
CA ILE A 134 -6.56 -0.65 15.06
C ILE A 134 -6.36 -0.84 16.56
N VAL A 135 -7.00 0.02 17.35
CA VAL A 135 -6.99 -0.07 18.81
C VAL A 135 -8.06 -1.07 19.23
N ILE A 136 -7.62 -2.18 19.81
CA ILE A 136 -8.48 -3.25 20.30
C ILE A 136 -8.71 -2.99 21.78
N LYS A 137 -9.97 -2.80 22.18
CA LYS A 137 -10.37 -2.54 23.57
C LYS A 137 -11.19 -3.71 24.11
N ASN A 138 -10.80 -4.21 25.27
CA ASN A 138 -11.55 -5.20 26.03
C ASN A 138 -12.39 -4.48 27.11
N ASN A 139 -13.71 -4.60 27.04
CA ASN A 139 -14.63 -3.90 27.92
C ASN A 139 -15.57 -4.89 28.64
N GLY A 140 -15.09 -5.49 29.73
CA GLY A 140 -15.86 -6.41 30.56
C GLY A 140 -15.75 -7.88 30.18
N CYS A 141 -14.88 -8.27 29.23
CA CYS A 141 -14.62 -9.68 28.94
C CYS A 141 -13.43 -10.23 29.73
N ASP A 142 -13.36 -11.56 29.82
CA ASP A 142 -12.14 -12.26 30.24
C ASP A 142 -10.93 -11.82 29.39
N SER A 143 -9.74 -12.02 29.96
CA SER A 143 -8.48 -11.63 29.30
C SER A 143 -8.35 -12.24 27.91
N ILE A 144 -8.18 -11.39 26.89
CA ILE A 144 -8.10 -11.81 25.50
C ILE A 144 -6.66 -12.21 25.21
N GLN A 145 -6.47 -13.48 24.86
CA GLN A 145 -5.20 -14.02 24.40
C GLN A 145 -5.05 -13.73 22.90
N PRO A 146 -4.06 -12.92 22.47
CA PRO A 146 -3.82 -12.74 21.05
C PRO A 146 -3.46 -14.07 20.39
N PRO A 147 -3.75 -14.23 19.09
CA PRO A 147 -3.36 -15.43 18.38
C PRO A 147 -1.84 -15.60 18.44
N PRO A 148 -1.34 -16.85 18.41
CA PRO A 148 0.08 -17.11 18.30
C PRO A 148 0.65 -16.39 17.07
N LYS A 149 1.92 -15.98 17.17
CA LYS A 149 2.60 -15.25 16.08
C LYS A 149 2.36 -15.97 14.76
N LEU A 150 1.96 -15.20 13.75
CA LEU A 150 1.79 -15.72 12.39
C LEU A 150 3.07 -16.47 11.96
N PRO A 151 2.94 -17.62 11.26
CA PRO A 151 4.09 -18.42 10.85
C PRO A 151 5.04 -17.69 9.89
N PHE A 152 4.61 -16.55 9.34
CA PHE A 152 5.41 -15.66 8.51
C PHE A 152 5.11 -14.18 8.86
N LYS A 153 6.15 -13.33 8.80
CA LYS A 153 6.01 -11.88 9.02
C LYS A 153 5.47 -11.23 7.74
N LEU A 154 4.23 -10.76 7.79
CA LEU A 154 3.67 -9.94 6.71
C LEU A 154 4.08 -8.48 6.89
N PRO A 155 4.60 -7.82 5.84
CA PRO A 155 4.98 -6.42 5.92
C PRO A 155 3.75 -5.52 6.06
N GLY A 156 3.83 -4.56 6.99
CA GLY A 156 2.73 -3.65 7.30
C GLY A 156 1.64 -4.25 8.19
N ILE A 157 1.84 -5.47 8.69
CA ILE A 157 0.96 -6.12 9.67
C ILE A 157 1.74 -6.33 10.98
N SER A 158 1.16 -5.87 12.08
CA SER A 158 1.60 -6.17 13.45
C SER A 158 0.37 -6.54 14.26
N ILE A 159 0.38 -7.70 14.88
CA ILE A 159 -0.68 -8.15 15.78
C ILE A 159 -0.12 -8.03 17.20
N PRO A 160 -0.88 -7.51 18.17
CA PRO A 160 -0.43 -7.45 19.55
C PRO A 160 -0.07 -8.85 20.05
N SER A 161 1.02 -8.96 20.80
CA SER A 161 1.48 -10.22 21.39
C SER A 161 1.19 -10.33 22.89
N GLU A 162 0.73 -9.25 23.49
CA GLU A 162 0.43 -9.15 24.92
C GLU A 162 -1.04 -9.42 25.17
N VAL A 163 -1.32 -10.06 26.31
CA VAL A 163 -2.68 -10.35 26.76
C VAL A 163 -3.43 -9.05 27.01
N ILE A 164 -4.65 -8.94 26.49
CA ILE A 164 -5.52 -7.77 26.72
C ILE A 164 -6.43 -8.09 27.90
N THR A 165 -6.07 -7.63 29.09
CA THR A 165 -6.87 -7.81 30.31
C THR A 165 -8.21 -7.08 30.22
N ASP A 166 -9.14 -7.35 31.13
CA ASP A 166 -10.35 -6.55 31.26
C ASP A 166 -10.02 -5.06 31.47
N GLY A 167 -10.75 -4.19 30.78
CA GLY A 167 -10.49 -2.74 30.67
C GLY A 167 -9.22 -2.38 29.90
N GLY A 168 -8.46 -3.38 29.45
CA GLY A 168 -7.20 -3.21 28.74
C GLY A 168 -7.38 -2.87 27.26
N GLN A 169 -6.29 -2.43 26.64
CA GLN A 169 -6.23 -2.21 25.20
C GLN A 169 -4.89 -2.64 24.60
N ALA A 170 -4.91 -3.01 23.33
CA ALA A 170 -3.70 -3.24 22.55
C ALA A 170 -3.88 -2.73 21.12
N THR A 171 -2.78 -2.40 20.46
CA THR A 171 -2.82 -1.88 19.09
C THR A 171 -2.33 -2.92 18.10
N ALA A 172 -3.17 -3.22 17.11
CA ALA A 172 -2.75 -3.91 15.90
C ALA A 172 -2.45 -2.86 14.82
N THR A 173 -1.48 -3.13 13.96
CA THR A 173 -1.19 -2.30 12.79
C THR A 173 -1.52 -3.12 11.56
N MET A 174 -2.29 -2.53 10.65
CA MET A 174 -2.73 -3.18 9.41
C MET A 174 -2.45 -2.28 8.21
N PRO A 175 -2.20 -2.80 7.02
CA PRO A 175 -2.19 -2.00 5.82
C PRO A 175 -3.60 -1.44 5.61
N GLY A 176 -3.71 -0.16 5.26
CA GLY A 176 -4.96 0.44 4.81
C GLY A 176 -5.41 -0.28 3.55
N ILE A 177 -6.36 -1.19 3.68
CA ILE A 177 -6.97 -2.00 2.63
C ILE A 177 -8.43 -2.22 3.00
N THR A 178 -9.24 -2.62 2.03
CA THR A 178 -10.61 -3.00 2.30
C THR A 178 -10.66 -4.37 2.95
N ALA A 179 -11.33 -4.46 4.09
CA ALA A 179 -11.65 -5.70 4.78
C ALA A 179 -13.16 -5.93 4.73
N ARG A 180 -13.58 -7.15 4.42
CA ARG A 180 -14.98 -7.56 4.49
C ARG A 180 -15.19 -8.47 5.69
N VAL A 181 -16.17 -8.16 6.51
CA VAL A 181 -16.50 -8.91 7.73
C VAL A 181 -17.91 -9.45 7.58
N ASN A 182 -18.03 -10.77 7.62
CA ASN A 182 -19.31 -11.47 7.58
C ASN A 182 -19.49 -12.20 8.90
N THR A 183 -20.54 -11.88 9.64
CA THR A 183 -20.88 -12.53 10.91
C THR A 183 -22.21 -13.25 10.76
N ASP A 184 -22.27 -14.53 11.13
CA ASP A 184 -23.52 -15.29 11.15
C ASP A 184 -24.24 -15.26 12.50
N ALA A 185 -25.46 -15.78 12.55
CA ALA A 185 -26.29 -15.83 13.75
C ALA A 185 -25.73 -16.74 14.86
N THR A 186 -24.73 -17.57 14.54
CA THR A 186 -24.08 -18.48 15.50
C THR A 186 -22.77 -17.93 16.06
N GLY A 187 -22.41 -16.69 15.68
CA GLY A 187 -21.20 -16.01 16.14
C GLY A 187 -19.96 -16.35 15.32
N ASN A 188 -20.07 -17.06 14.18
CA ASN A 188 -18.92 -17.22 13.30
C ASN A 188 -18.67 -15.91 12.55
N VAL A 189 -17.43 -15.43 12.65
CA VAL A 189 -16.96 -14.24 11.94
C VAL A 189 -15.97 -14.68 10.88
N ARG A 190 -16.26 -14.36 9.62
CA ARG A 190 -15.32 -14.46 8.51
C ARG A 190 -14.81 -13.08 8.13
N VAL A 191 -13.51 -12.88 8.30
CA VAL A 191 -12.81 -11.67 7.84
C VAL A 191 -12.09 -12.00 6.54
N THR A 192 -12.44 -11.29 5.47
CA THR A 192 -11.84 -11.44 4.14
C THR A 192 -11.03 -10.20 3.78
N ILE A 193 -9.74 -10.40 3.47
CA ILE A 193 -8.80 -9.35 3.10
C ILE A 193 -8.01 -9.84 1.89
N LEU A 194 -8.05 -9.10 0.77
CA LEU A 194 -7.34 -9.45 -0.47
C LEU A 194 -7.59 -10.90 -0.93
N GLY A 195 -8.82 -11.41 -0.73
CA GLY A 195 -9.22 -12.78 -1.07
C GLY A 195 -8.81 -13.86 -0.05
N ILE A 196 -8.05 -13.50 0.99
CA ILE A 196 -7.71 -14.40 2.09
C ILE A 196 -8.78 -14.28 3.18
N SER A 197 -9.36 -15.40 3.58
CA SER A 197 -10.36 -15.45 4.66
C SER A 197 -9.77 -16.04 5.93
N ALA A 198 -10.04 -15.40 7.07
CA ALA A 198 -9.83 -15.94 8.41
C ALA A 198 -11.18 -16.10 9.10
N ASN A 199 -11.37 -17.20 9.83
CA ASN A 199 -12.60 -17.46 10.57
C ASN A 199 -12.31 -17.40 12.07
N PHE A 200 -13.21 -16.77 12.81
CA PHE A 200 -13.19 -16.63 14.26
C PHE A 200 -14.57 -16.96 14.82
N ILE A 201 -14.64 -17.31 16.09
CA ILE A 201 -15.91 -17.55 16.79
C ILE A 201 -16.02 -16.52 17.91
N ILE A 202 -17.10 -15.74 17.90
CA ILE A 202 -17.48 -14.84 18.98
C ILE A 202 -18.25 -15.65 20.03
N PRO A 203 -17.80 -15.70 21.29
CA PRO A 203 -18.56 -16.36 22.35
C PRO A 203 -19.97 -15.74 22.52
N PRO A 204 -20.98 -16.53 22.90
CA PRO A 204 -22.30 -15.99 23.20
C PRO A 204 -22.23 -14.97 24.34
N GLY A 205 -23.00 -13.88 24.24
CA GLY A 205 -22.98 -12.77 25.19
C GLY A 205 -21.90 -11.71 24.91
N THR A 206 -21.05 -11.91 23.90
CA THR A 206 -20.06 -10.92 23.47
C THR A 206 -20.62 -10.06 22.32
N ASN A 207 -20.53 -8.74 22.48
CA ASN A 207 -20.79 -7.76 21.43
C ASN A 207 -19.46 -7.25 20.86
N VAL A 208 -19.38 -7.14 19.54
CA VAL A 208 -18.20 -6.62 18.85
C VAL A 208 -18.62 -5.44 17.98
N SER A 209 -17.93 -4.32 18.12
CA SER A 209 -18.15 -3.14 17.28
C SER A 209 -16.85 -2.62 16.69
N PHE A 210 -16.92 -2.18 15.44
CA PHE A 210 -15.80 -1.57 14.71
C PHE A 210 -16.17 -0.13 14.36
N ASP A 211 -15.39 0.83 14.83
CA ASP A 211 -15.66 2.27 14.73
C ASP A 211 -17.09 2.65 15.16
N GLY A 212 -17.55 2.07 16.27
CA GLY A 212 -18.90 2.28 16.80
C GLY A 212 -20.01 1.54 16.07
N THR A 213 -19.70 0.82 14.98
CA THR A 213 -20.67 -0.01 14.25
C THR A 213 -20.63 -1.45 14.77
N ASP A 214 -21.73 -1.92 15.36
CA ASP A 214 -21.88 -3.34 15.73
C ASP A 214 -21.83 -4.24 14.48
N ILE A 215 -20.95 -5.26 14.51
CA ILE A 215 -20.68 -6.18 13.40
C ILE A 215 -21.50 -7.49 13.48
N SER A 216 -22.23 -7.68 14.56
CA SER A 216 -22.94 -8.94 14.87
C SER A 216 -24.05 -9.20 13.84
N GLY A 217 -24.05 -10.39 13.22
CA GLY A 217 -25.05 -10.80 12.24
C GLY A 217 -25.07 -10.00 10.93
N LYS A 218 -24.00 -9.28 10.60
CA LYS A 218 -23.94 -8.39 9.42
C LYS A 218 -22.85 -8.81 8.43
N ASP A 219 -23.02 -8.39 7.19
CA ASP A 219 -22.00 -8.39 6.14
C ASP A 219 -21.60 -6.95 5.86
N LEU A 220 -20.41 -6.57 6.34
CA LEU A 220 -19.91 -5.20 6.32
C LEU A 220 -18.60 -5.11 5.56
N GLU A 221 -18.40 -3.99 4.88
CA GLU A 221 -17.14 -3.65 4.23
C GLU A 221 -16.54 -2.42 4.92
N PHE A 222 -15.29 -2.55 5.37
CA PHE A 222 -14.54 -1.50 6.03
C PHE A 222 -13.33 -1.14 5.18
N ASN A 223 -13.23 0.11 4.76
CA ASN A 223 -12.04 0.62 4.10
C ASN A 223 -11.09 1.20 5.14
N LEU A 224 -10.07 0.43 5.50
CA LEU A 224 -9.08 0.81 6.51
C LEU A 224 -8.19 1.99 6.08
N LYS A 225 -8.38 2.58 4.89
CA LYS A 225 -7.66 3.81 4.49
C LYS A 225 -8.38 5.08 4.90
N ASP A 226 -9.64 4.98 5.30
CA ASP A 226 -10.49 6.15 5.50
C ASP A 226 -10.08 6.94 6.75
N LEU A 227 -9.53 6.25 7.76
CA LEU A 227 -9.01 6.85 8.97
C LEU A 227 -7.57 6.37 9.22
N PRO A 228 -6.70 7.20 9.81
CA PRO A 228 -5.36 6.77 10.22
C PRO A 228 -5.39 5.80 11.41
N GLN A 229 -6.49 5.78 12.16
CA GLN A 229 -6.72 4.92 13.31
C GLN A 229 -8.20 4.49 13.35
N HIS A 230 -8.42 3.24 13.74
CA HIS A 230 -9.72 2.60 13.92
C HIS A 230 -9.84 2.03 15.33
N GLU A 231 -11.06 1.80 15.80
CA GLU A 231 -11.34 1.17 17.09
C GLU A 231 -12.14 -0.13 16.93
N LEU A 232 -11.64 -1.21 17.52
CA LEU A 232 -12.36 -2.47 17.70
C LEU A 232 -12.69 -2.64 19.18
N ILE A 233 -13.97 -2.55 19.52
CA ILE A 233 -14.43 -2.67 20.90
C ILE A 233 -15.13 -4.03 21.06
N ILE A 234 -14.63 -4.80 22.02
CA ILE A 234 -15.18 -6.11 22.41
C ILE A 234 -15.78 -5.93 23.81
N SER A 235 -17.06 -6.25 23.98
CA SER A 235 -17.77 -6.06 25.24
C SER A 235 -18.55 -7.32 25.63
N CYS A 236 -18.43 -7.74 26.90
CA CYS A 236 -19.19 -8.85 27.45
C CYS A 236 -20.13 -8.33 28.53
N ARG A 237 -21.35 -8.90 28.60
CA ARG A 237 -22.35 -8.59 29.61
C ARG A 237 -22.90 -9.87 30.20
#